data_AF-A0A0R3R6Z8-F1
#
_entry.id   AF-A0A0R3R6Z8-F1
#
_cell.length_a   1.000
_cell.length_b   1.000
_cell.length_c   1.000
_cell.angle_alpha   90.00
_cell.angle_beta   90.00
_cell.angle_gamma   90.00
#
_symmetry.space_group_name_H-M   'P 1'
#
loop_
_entity.id
_entity.type
_entity.pdbx_description
1 polymer ?
#
loop_
_entity_poly.entity_id
_entity_poly.type
_entity_poly.pdbx_seq_one_letter_code
_entity_poly.pdbx_strand_id
1 'polypeptide(L)'
;FELAVQLAEKCNEIGDKGVVEIKRRAAFNLFCQRRFDEWLEIHAEIKTDVITVIAHFPRLLDSSYQESLKSLLDGQPPDFPENEFRNGLQSLAPYLASIRMEHAKAVIELKKLYQTHMRDADIIERLKSHENVLQVVDTTLLKCYLQSNESLVALLLRLPDNMCIVADSEKVLLEYEKYNELFILYERKGLHRKALTLLMEQAHIEGSPLRGYNMTVEYLQKLGNKHLHLIIEFAAWVLQENLNAGLSIFTCDSAEIRSLDRGQVLTFLTHECTAAVVPYLEHIIYNWNEDAPKFHEALGQHYISKVKQLQRDYISILGEDEHVAPAGEEEGELGEYRCKLQRFLQTSTAYSPEKLLVQLRH
;
A
#
# COMPACT_ATOMS: atom_id res chain seq x y z
N PHE A 1 11.27 -42.78 23.42
CA PHE A 1 12.05 -42.37 22.24
C PHE A 1 13.47 -41.91 22.58
N GLU A 2 13.70 -41.22 23.70
CA GLU A 2 15.05 -40.78 24.13
C GLU A 2 16.13 -41.89 24.11
N LEU A 3 15.84 -43.06 24.69
CA LEU A 3 16.77 -44.21 24.65
C LEU A 3 17.05 -44.68 23.21
N ALA A 4 16.06 -44.63 22.32
CA ALA A 4 16.23 -45.03 20.93
C ALA A 4 17.09 -44.03 20.14
N VAL A 5 16.96 -42.73 20.40
CA VAL A 5 17.83 -41.70 19.81
C VAL A 5 19.27 -41.86 20.30
N GLN A 6 19.48 -42.04 21.62
CA GLN A 6 20.81 -42.24 22.18
C GLN A 6 21.50 -43.52 21.68
N LEU A 7 20.73 -44.60 21.50
CA LEU A 7 21.25 -45.83 20.91
C LEU A 7 21.56 -45.66 19.42
N ALA A 8 20.74 -44.91 18.68
CA ALA A 8 20.97 -44.62 17.27
C ALA A 8 22.24 -43.81 17.04
N GLU A 9 22.48 -42.77 17.84
CA GLU A 9 23.68 -41.94 17.75
C GLU A 9 24.97 -42.68 18.12
N LYS A 10 24.88 -43.69 18.99
CA LYS A 10 26.03 -44.50 19.41
C LYS A 10 26.25 -45.74 18.55
N CYS A 11 25.31 -46.08 17.67
CA CYS A 11 25.36 -47.28 16.85
C CYS A 11 25.77 -46.94 15.41
N ASN A 12 27.01 -47.25 15.06
CA ASN A 12 27.55 -47.00 13.72
C ASN A 12 26.82 -47.77 12.60
N GLU A 13 26.05 -48.81 12.94
CA GLU A 13 25.35 -49.65 11.96
C GLU A 13 24.06 -49.02 11.41
N ILE A 14 23.47 -48.05 12.13
CA ILE A 14 22.20 -47.41 11.75
C ILE A 14 22.41 -46.36 10.64
N GLY A 15 23.62 -45.78 10.58
CA GLY A 15 24.00 -44.73 9.63
C GLY A 15 23.24 -43.41 9.82
N ASP A 16 23.79 -42.32 9.28
CA ASP A 16 23.25 -40.96 9.49
C ASP A 16 21.78 -40.82 9.08
N LYS A 17 21.39 -41.46 7.98
CA LYS A 17 19.99 -41.45 7.50
C LYS A 17 19.04 -42.15 8.47
N GLY A 18 19.46 -43.25 9.08
CA GLY A 18 18.67 -43.97 10.07
C GLY A 18 18.53 -43.18 11.37
N VAL A 19 19.58 -42.47 11.79
CA VAL A 19 19.53 -41.56 12.95
C VAL A 19 18.54 -40.43 12.70
N VAL A 20 18.56 -39.80 11.52
CA VAL A 20 17.61 -38.74 11.14
C VAL A 20 16.16 -39.25 11.16
N GLU A 21 15.90 -40.44 10.64
CA GLU A 21 14.55 -41.05 10.65
C GLU A 21 14.06 -41.32 12.09
N ILE A 22 14.93 -41.84 12.97
CA ILE A 22 14.58 -42.08 14.38
C ILE A 22 14.31 -40.75 15.10
N LYS A 23 15.13 -39.72 14.85
CA LYS A 23 14.92 -38.38 15.38
C LYS A 23 13.62 -37.77 14.89
N ARG A 24 13.27 -37.93 13.61
CA ARG A 24 12.01 -37.43 13.05
C ARG A 24 10.78 -38.07 13.70
N ARG A 25 10.79 -39.39 13.89
CA ARG A 25 9.71 -40.10 14.60
C ARG A 25 9.62 -39.71 16.08
N ALA A 26 10.77 -39.48 16.72
CA ALA A 26 10.81 -38.96 18.09
C ALA A 26 10.22 -37.55 18.17
N ALA A 27 10.56 -36.68 17.22
CA ALA A 27 10.01 -35.34 17.10
C ALA A 27 8.49 -35.39 16.92
N PHE A 28 7.98 -36.23 16.01
CA PHE A 28 6.53 -36.40 15.83
C PHE A 28 5.82 -36.86 17.13
N ASN A 29 6.46 -37.71 17.94
CA ASN A 29 5.92 -38.09 19.23
C ASN A 29 5.85 -36.91 20.22
N LEU A 30 6.85 -36.03 20.24
CA LEU A 30 6.84 -34.80 21.04
C LEU A 30 5.75 -33.83 20.59
N PHE A 31 5.55 -33.68 19.28
CA PHE A 31 4.47 -32.89 18.70
C PHE A 31 3.11 -33.39 19.22
N CYS A 32 2.86 -34.70 19.15
CA CYS A 32 1.64 -35.31 19.68
C CYS A 32 1.45 -35.10 21.20
N GLN A 33 2.52 -34.87 21.95
CA GLN A 33 2.51 -34.58 23.39
C GLN A 33 2.38 -33.08 23.71
N ARG A 34 2.22 -32.20 22.72
CA ARG A 34 2.22 -30.73 22.84
C ARG A 34 3.55 -30.14 23.31
N ARG A 35 4.66 -30.86 23.16
CA ARG A 35 6.02 -30.38 23.47
C ARG A 35 6.60 -29.72 22.21
N PHE A 36 6.01 -28.59 21.81
CA PHE A 36 6.29 -27.95 20.52
C PHE A 36 7.71 -27.37 20.42
N ASP A 37 8.23 -26.78 21.49
CA ASP A 37 9.59 -26.20 21.46
C ASP A 37 10.65 -27.29 21.24
N GLU A 38 10.58 -28.39 22.00
CA GLU A 38 11.51 -29.52 21.85
C GLU A 38 11.36 -30.23 20.51
N TRP A 39 10.13 -30.30 19.99
CA TRP A 39 9.87 -30.80 18.64
C TRP A 39 10.60 -29.94 17.58
N LEU A 40 10.54 -28.61 17.71
CA LEU A 40 11.21 -27.68 16.79
C LEU A 40 12.74 -27.71 16.95
N GLU A 41 13.25 -27.90 18.17
CA GLU A 41 14.70 -28.07 18.41
C GLU A 41 15.26 -29.25 17.63
N ILE A 42 14.57 -30.40 17.65
CA ILE A 42 14.99 -31.57 16.86
C ILE A 42 14.95 -31.26 15.36
N HIS A 43 13.90 -30.60 14.86
CA HIS A 43 13.81 -30.26 13.44
C HIS A 43 14.87 -29.25 12.99
N ALA A 44 15.26 -28.31 13.86
CA ALA A 44 16.39 -27.42 13.64
C ALA A 44 17.72 -28.19 13.58
N GLU A 45 17.93 -29.14 14.50
CA GLU A 45 19.15 -29.96 14.58
C GLU A 45 19.34 -30.80 13.31
N ILE A 46 18.29 -31.51 12.87
CA ILE A 46 18.35 -32.38 11.69
C ILE A 46 18.14 -31.63 10.36
N LYS A 47 17.99 -30.29 10.41
CA LYS A 47 17.76 -29.40 9.25
C LYS A 47 16.62 -29.88 8.36
N THR A 48 15.47 -30.15 8.98
CA THR A 48 14.27 -30.55 8.23
C THR A 48 13.82 -29.41 7.32
N ASP A 49 13.34 -29.76 6.13
CA ASP A 49 12.73 -28.79 5.23
C ASP A 49 11.53 -28.10 5.90
N VAL A 50 11.47 -26.77 5.79
CA VAL A 50 10.47 -25.97 6.51
C VAL A 50 9.05 -26.30 6.09
N ILE A 51 8.83 -26.74 4.84
CA ILE A 51 7.50 -27.13 4.36
C ILE A 51 7.02 -28.37 5.10
N THR A 52 7.91 -29.32 5.38
CA THR A 52 7.59 -30.50 6.21
C THR A 52 7.21 -30.10 7.63
N VAL A 53 7.90 -29.12 8.23
CA VAL A 53 7.55 -28.62 9.57
C VAL A 53 6.17 -27.94 9.55
N ILE A 54 5.90 -27.08 8.57
CA ILE A 54 4.62 -26.38 8.40
C ILE A 54 3.47 -27.37 8.15
N ALA A 55 3.72 -28.49 7.46
CA ALA A 55 2.73 -29.52 7.19
C ALA A 55 2.13 -30.17 8.45
N HIS A 56 2.80 -30.07 9.61
CA HIS A 56 2.24 -30.51 10.90
C HIS A 56 1.08 -29.63 11.38
N PHE A 57 0.90 -28.43 10.81
CA PHE A 57 -0.19 -27.49 11.10
C PHE A 57 -1.14 -27.37 9.90
N PRO A 58 -1.97 -28.39 9.60
CA PRO A 58 -2.80 -28.42 8.40
C PRO A 58 -3.79 -27.24 8.31
N ARG A 59 -4.24 -26.71 9.44
CA ARG A 59 -5.13 -25.53 9.49
C ARG A 59 -4.50 -24.24 8.93
N LEU A 60 -3.18 -24.17 8.77
CA LEU A 60 -2.49 -23.05 8.12
C LEU A 60 -2.45 -23.17 6.59
N LEU A 61 -2.76 -24.34 6.06
CA LEU A 61 -2.63 -24.69 4.64
C LEU A 61 -4.01 -24.79 3.98
N ASP A 62 -4.12 -24.32 2.73
CA ASP A 62 -5.32 -24.58 1.94
C ASP A 62 -5.47 -26.08 1.64
N SER A 63 -6.71 -26.52 1.41
CA SER A 63 -7.05 -27.94 1.29
C SER A 63 -6.25 -28.68 0.20
N SER A 64 -5.89 -28.00 -0.89
CA SER A 64 -5.07 -28.56 -1.97
C SER A 64 -3.65 -28.92 -1.52
N TYR A 65 -3.05 -28.09 -0.65
CA TYR A 65 -1.71 -28.33 -0.11
C TYR A 65 -1.73 -29.40 0.97
N GLN A 66 -2.80 -29.48 1.76
CA GLN A 66 -2.92 -30.50 2.81
C GLN A 66 -2.80 -31.91 2.23
N GLU A 67 -3.46 -32.23 1.12
CA GLU A 67 -3.38 -33.55 0.50
C GLU A 67 -1.99 -33.87 -0.04
N SER A 68 -1.38 -32.88 -0.70
CA SER A 68 -0.05 -33.03 -1.31
C SER A 68 1.04 -33.26 -0.25
N LEU A 69 0.94 -32.59 0.90
CA LEU A 69 1.96 -32.61 1.95
C LEU A 69 1.77 -33.72 2.99
N LYS A 70 0.62 -34.43 2.99
CA LYS A 70 0.38 -35.58 3.88
C LYS A 70 1.47 -36.65 3.80
N SER A 71 2.02 -36.86 2.61
CA SER A 71 3.07 -37.88 2.37
C SER A 71 4.41 -37.55 3.04
N LEU A 72 4.63 -36.30 3.46
CA LEU A 72 5.86 -35.85 4.10
C LEU A 72 5.88 -36.11 5.63
N LEU A 73 4.74 -36.51 6.20
CA LEU A 73 4.57 -36.65 7.64
C LEU A 73 4.70 -38.12 8.07
N ASP A 74 5.31 -38.34 9.23
CA ASP A 74 5.45 -39.69 9.83
C ASP A 74 4.12 -40.24 10.39
N GLY A 75 3.10 -39.40 10.47
CA GLY A 75 1.75 -39.74 10.90
C GLY A 75 0.80 -38.57 10.74
N GLN A 76 -0.50 -38.82 10.90
CA GLN A 76 -1.50 -37.75 10.89
C GLN A 76 -1.37 -36.91 12.17
N PRO A 77 -1.14 -35.59 12.07
CA PRO A 77 -1.11 -34.70 13.21
C PRO A 77 -2.43 -34.77 14.01
N PRO A 78 -2.38 -34.76 15.35
CA PRO A 78 -3.60 -34.67 16.16
C PRO A 78 -4.37 -33.39 15.86
N ASP A 79 -5.70 -33.47 15.90
CA ASP A 79 -6.54 -32.29 15.80
C ASP A 79 -6.61 -31.60 17.16
N PHE A 80 -5.73 -30.61 17.37
CA PHE A 80 -5.64 -29.91 18.65
C PHE A 80 -6.83 -28.96 18.88
N PRO A 81 -7.30 -28.81 20.13
CA PRO A 81 -8.22 -27.73 20.48
C PRO A 81 -7.55 -26.37 20.26
N GLU A 82 -8.35 -25.31 20.07
CA GLU A 82 -7.86 -23.98 19.68
C GLU A 82 -6.72 -23.44 20.56
N ASN A 83 -6.81 -23.64 21.87
CA ASN A 83 -5.77 -23.18 22.80
C ASN A 83 -4.43 -23.91 22.60
N GLU A 84 -4.46 -25.24 22.44
CA GLU A 84 -3.24 -26.03 22.21
C GLU A 84 -2.65 -25.75 20.82
N PHE A 85 -3.52 -25.57 19.82
CA PHE A 85 -3.12 -25.15 18.48
C PHE A 85 -2.43 -23.79 18.53
N ARG A 86 -3.00 -22.81 19.24
CA ARG A 86 -2.43 -21.47 19.42
C ARG A 86 -1.07 -21.51 20.12
N ASN A 87 -0.88 -22.37 21.13
CA ASN A 87 0.42 -22.59 21.76
C ASN A 87 1.44 -23.14 20.75
N GLY A 88 1.03 -24.09 19.91
CA GLY A 88 1.88 -24.59 18.82
C GLY A 88 2.30 -23.49 17.85
N LEU A 89 1.40 -22.55 17.51
CA LEU A 89 1.75 -21.38 16.68
C LEU A 89 2.72 -20.42 17.38
N GLN A 90 2.58 -20.24 18.70
CA GLN A 90 3.48 -19.40 19.49
C GLN A 90 4.91 -19.97 19.52
N SER A 91 5.07 -21.29 19.55
CA SER A 91 6.37 -21.95 19.40
C SER A 91 6.88 -21.94 17.95
N LEU A 92 5.98 -22.13 16.97
CA LEU A 92 6.33 -22.16 15.55
C LEU A 92 6.83 -20.80 15.03
N ALA A 93 6.24 -19.70 15.48
CA ALA A 93 6.56 -18.38 14.93
C ALA A 93 8.03 -17.93 15.15
N PRO A 94 8.65 -18.08 16.35
CA PRO A 94 10.07 -17.82 16.54
C PRO A 94 10.98 -18.70 15.66
N TYR A 95 10.62 -19.97 15.46
CA TYR A 95 11.36 -20.88 14.58
C TYR A 95 11.27 -20.44 13.11
N LEU A 96 10.08 -20.08 12.63
CA LEU A 96 9.93 -19.56 11.27
C LEU A 96 10.65 -18.22 11.08
N ALA A 97 10.67 -17.36 12.10
CA ALA A 97 11.41 -16.10 12.06
C ALA A 97 12.93 -16.30 11.95
N SER A 98 13.48 -17.33 12.60
CA SER A 98 14.92 -17.65 12.47
C SER A 98 15.26 -18.18 11.08
N ILE A 99 14.43 -19.06 10.51
CA ILE A 99 14.56 -19.53 9.11
C ILE A 99 14.47 -18.36 8.14
N ARG A 100 13.49 -17.47 8.32
CA ARG A 100 13.34 -16.28 7.49
C ARG A 100 14.62 -15.44 7.50
N MET A 101 15.22 -15.22 8.67
CA MET A 101 16.44 -14.44 8.81
C MET A 101 17.61 -15.07 8.04
N GLU A 102 17.77 -16.40 8.10
CA GLU A 102 18.79 -17.12 7.35
C GLU A 102 18.59 -16.98 5.83
N HIS A 103 17.38 -17.21 5.34
CA HIS A 103 17.07 -17.13 3.90
C HIS A 103 17.14 -15.69 3.38
N ALA A 104 16.67 -14.71 4.13
CA ALA A 104 16.76 -13.29 3.77
C ALA A 104 18.23 -12.84 3.65
N LYS A 105 19.09 -13.28 4.58
CA LYS A 105 20.53 -13.03 4.52
C LYS A 105 21.17 -13.67 3.28
N ALA A 106 20.83 -14.93 2.98
CA ALA A 106 21.32 -15.62 1.79
C ALA A 106 20.91 -14.91 0.49
N VAL A 107 19.64 -14.44 0.40
CA VAL A 107 19.15 -13.64 -0.74
C VAL A 107 19.95 -12.36 -0.93
N ILE A 108 20.26 -11.64 0.16
CA ILE A 108 21.06 -10.41 0.10
C ILE A 108 22.48 -10.71 -0.41
N GLU A 109 23.11 -11.77 0.08
CA GLU A 109 24.45 -12.19 -0.34
C GLU A 109 24.49 -12.61 -1.81
N LEU A 110 23.52 -13.43 -2.25
CA LEU A 110 23.39 -13.85 -3.64
C LEU A 110 23.12 -12.68 -4.58
N LYS A 111 22.27 -11.70 -4.18
CA LYS A 111 22.02 -10.48 -4.96
C LYS A 111 23.29 -9.64 -5.15
N LYS A 112 24.17 -9.57 -4.15
CA LYS A 112 25.48 -8.89 -4.26
C LYS A 112 26.41 -9.61 -5.22
N LEU A 113 26.47 -10.94 -5.16
CA LEU A 113 27.26 -11.77 -6.07
C LEU A 113 26.78 -11.63 -7.51
N TYR A 114 25.46 -11.63 -7.73
CA TYR A 114 24.86 -11.44 -9.05
C TYR A 114 25.20 -10.08 -9.68
N GLN A 115 25.31 -9.03 -8.86
CA GLN A 115 25.70 -7.69 -9.34
C GLN A 115 27.19 -7.59 -9.70
N THR A 116 28.04 -8.42 -9.09
CA THR A 116 29.50 -8.41 -9.30
C THR A 116 29.97 -9.42 -10.35
N HIS A 117 29.29 -10.55 -10.48
CA HIS A 117 29.64 -11.63 -11.39
C HIS A 117 28.48 -11.89 -12.38
N MET A 118 28.76 -11.74 -13.68
CA MET A 118 27.83 -11.94 -14.79
C MET A 118 26.96 -13.21 -14.67
N ARG A 119 25.63 -13.05 -14.72
CA ARG A 119 24.56 -14.04 -15.03
C ARG A 119 24.96 -15.53 -14.98
N ASP A 120 25.28 -16.02 -13.79
CA ASP A 120 25.41 -17.46 -13.54
C ASP A 120 24.01 -18.07 -13.31
N ALA A 121 23.72 -19.17 -14.02
CA ALA A 121 22.45 -19.88 -13.89
C ALA A 121 22.28 -20.50 -12.49
N ASP A 122 23.36 -20.95 -11.85
CA ASP A 122 23.34 -21.53 -10.50
C ASP A 122 22.88 -20.50 -9.45
N ILE A 123 23.42 -19.27 -9.55
CA ILE A 123 23.04 -18.17 -8.64
C ILE A 123 21.56 -17.84 -8.77
N ILE A 124 21.03 -17.84 -9.99
CA ILE A 124 19.60 -17.57 -10.24
C ILE A 124 18.72 -18.68 -9.65
N GLU A 125 19.10 -19.94 -9.81
CA GLU A 125 18.36 -21.08 -9.27
C GLU A 125 18.34 -21.06 -7.74
N ARG A 126 19.49 -20.85 -7.10
CA ARG A 126 19.61 -20.71 -5.65
C ARG A 126 18.83 -19.53 -5.11
N LEU A 127 18.87 -18.39 -5.80
CA LEU A 127 18.10 -17.21 -5.43
C LEU A 127 16.60 -17.51 -5.43
N LYS A 128 16.09 -18.13 -6.51
CA LYS A 128 14.68 -18.55 -6.60
C LYS A 128 14.30 -19.53 -5.50
N SER A 129 15.18 -20.48 -5.18
CA SER A 129 14.95 -21.43 -4.08
C SER A 129 14.77 -20.71 -2.74
N HIS A 130 15.66 -19.78 -2.39
CA HIS A 130 15.50 -19.01 -1.15
C HIS A 130 14.27 -18.08 -1.18
N GLU A 131 13.96 -17.45 -2.30
CA GLU A 131 12.77 -16.59 -2.46
C GLU A 131 11.47 -17.40 -2.32
N ASN A 132 11.41 -18.63 -2.85
CA ASN A 132 10.27 -19.53 -2.68
C ASN A 132 10.08 -19.91 -1.21
N VAL A 133 11.17 -20.21 -0.49
CA VAL A 133 11.10 -20.48 0.95
C VAL A 133 10.59 -19.27 1.71
N LEU A 134 11.09 -18.06 1.41
CA LEU A 134 10.61 -16.83 2.04
C LEU A 134 9.13 -16.57 1.77
N GLN A 135 8.63 -16.88 0.57
CA GLN A 135 7.19 -16.74 0.27
C GLN A 135 6.33 -17.61 1.18
N VAL A 136 6.71 -18.88 1.34
CA VAL A 136 5.99 -19.82 2.21
C VAL A 136 6.12 -19.36 3.67
N VAL A 137 7.34 -19.09 4.14
CA VAL A 137 7.61 -18.70 5.52
C VAL A 137 6.91 -17.40 5.91
N ASP A 138 6.96 -16.35 5.08
CA ASP A 138 6.32 -15.07 5.38
C ASP A 138 4.78 -15.21 5.41
N THR A 139 4.22 -15.98 4.47
CA THR A 139 2.77 -16.22 4.42
C THR A 139 2.30 -17.06 5.62
N THR A 140 3.09 -18.04 6.05
CA THR A 140 2.79 -18.83 7.24
C THR A 140 2.97 -18.03 8.52
N LEU A 141 4.01 -17.18 8.62
CA LEU A 141 4.20 -16.26 9.75
C LEU A 141 3.03 -15.29 9.88
N LEU A 142 2.53 -14.75 8.77
CA LEU A 142 1.34 -13.91 8.76
C LEU A 142 0.13 -14.63 9.39
N LYS A 143 -0.16 -15.86 8.94
CA LYS A 143 -1.24 -16.69 9.49
C LYS A 143 -1.02 -17.02 10.98
N CYS A 144 0.22 -17.32 11.37
CA CYS A 144 0.58 -17.55 12.77
C CYS A 144 0.30 -16.31 13.62
N TYR A 145 0.74 -15.12 13.19
CA TYR A 145 0.56 -13.88 13.94
C TYR A 145 -0.91 -13.46 14.05
N LEU A 146 -1.71 -13.62 12.99
CA LEU A 146 -3.14 -13.34 13.05
C LEU A 146 -3.88 -14.17 14.12
N GLN A 147 -3.41 -15.40 14.38
CA GLN A 147 -4.01 -16.30 15.36
C GLN A 147 -3.36 -16.23 16.75
N SER A 148 -2.09 -15.85 16.83
CA SER A 148 -1.33 -15.87 18.09
C SER A 148 -1.10 -14.47 18.67
N ASN A 149 -0.63 -13.52 17.84
CA ASN A 149 -0.21 -12.18 18.25
C ASN A 149 -0.33 -11.16 17.10
N GLU A 150 -1.46 -10.46 17.07
CA GLU A 150 -1.79 -9.51 16.00
C GLU A 150 -0.82 -8.32 15.90
N SER A 151 -0.16 -7.94 17.01
CA SER A 151 0.76 -6.79 17.02
C SER A 151 1.97 -6.95 16.10
N LEU A 152 2.31 -8.21 15.75
CA LEU A 152 3.43 -8.55 14.89
C LEU A 152 3.08 -8.52 13.40
N VAL A 153 1.78 -8.50 13.04
CA VAL A 153 1.34 -8.56 11.64
C VAL A 153 1.82 -7.34 10.86
N ALA A 154 1.55 -6.14 11.37
CA ALA A 154 1.98 -4.90 10.73
C ALA A 154 3.53 -4.78 10.69
N LEU A 155 4.24 -5.35 11.67
CA LEU A 155 5.70 -5.38 11.69
C LEU A 155 6.26 -6.27 10.57
N LEU A 156 5.70 -7.47 10.40
CA LEU A 156 6.09 -8.40 9.33
C LEU A 156 5.84 -7.80 7.93
N LEU A 157 4.66 -7.20 7.72
CA LEU A 157 4.29 -6.64 6.41
C LEU A 157 5.09 -5.39 6.03
N ARG A 158 5.62 -4.65 7.00
CA ARG A 158 6.46 -3.47 6.75
C ARG A 158 7.90 -3.82 6.39
N LEU A 159 8.32 -5.08 6.53
CA LEU A 159 9.66 -5.49 6.15
C LEU A 159 9.88 -5.26 4.64
N PRO A 160 10.97 -4.62 4.22
CA PRO A 160 11.21 -4.28 2.82
C PRO A 160 11.44 -5.53 1.94
N ASP A 161 11.91 -6.62 2.54
CA ASP A 161 12.14 -7.92 1.94
C ASP A 161 10.97 -8.89 2.21
N ASN A 162 9.79 -8.39 2.63
CA ASN A 162 8.62 -9.23 2.82
C ASN A 162 8.19 -9.88 1.49
N MET A 163 8.08 -11.20 1.49
CA MET A 163 7.75 -12.02 0.34
C MET A 163 6.39 -12.70 0.47
N CYS A 164 5.49 -12.21 1.35
CA CYS A 164 4.13 -12.74 1.47
C CYS A 164 3.46 -12.94 0.10
N ILE A 165 2.83 -14.10 -0.07
CA ILE A 165 2.03 -14.43 -1.25
C ILE A 165 0.77 -13.58 -1.18
N VAL A 166 0.60 -12.67 -2.16
CA VAL A 166 -0.45 -11.65 -2.13
C VAL A 166 -1.85 -12.27 -2.05
N ALA A 167 -2.14 -13.28 -2.89
CA ALA A 167 -3.47 -13.88 -2.94
C ALA A 167 -3.89 -14.49 -1.58
N ASP A 168 -3.00 -15.26 -0.97
CA ASP A 168 -3.25 -15.92 0.32
C ASP A 168 -3.33 -14.90 1.46
N SER A 169 -2.45 -13.88 1.42
CA SER A 169 -2.39 -12.83 2.44
C SER A 169 -3.61 -11.92 2.39
N GLU A 170 -4.08 -11.55 1.19
CA GLU A 170 -5.29 -10.77 0.97
C GLU A 170 -6.52 -11.51 1.52
N LYS A 171 -6.66 -12.80 1.18
CA LYS A 171 -7.74 -13.65 1.67
C LYS A 171 -7.78 -13.68 3.20
N VAL A 172 -6.67 -14.01 3.85
CA VAL A 172 -6.64 -14.14 5.32
C VAL A 172 -6.80 -12.79 6.03
N LEU A 173 -6.27 -11.70 5.50
CA LEU A 173 -6.43 -10.37 6.11
C LEU A 173 -7.88 -9.89 6.03
N LEU A 174 -8.60 -10.19 4.94
CA LEU A 174 -10.03 -9.91 4.80
C LEU A 174 -10.86 -10.77 5.76
N GLU A 175 -10.56 -12.06 5.89
CA GLU A 175 -11.25 -12.98 6.83
C GLU A 175 -11.16 -12.50 8.29
N TYR A 176 -10.03 -11.87 8.67
CA TYR A 176 -9.82 -11.32 10.01
C TYR A 176 -10.15 -9.82 10.12
N GLU A 177 -10.74 -9.22 9.08
CA GLU A 177 -11.10 -7.80 9.01
C GLU A 177 -9.92 -6.84 9.33
N LYS A 178 -8.69 -7.24 8.99
CA LYS A 178 -7.45 -6.47 9.22
C LYS A 178 -7.17 -5.52 8.07
N TYR A 179 -8.04 -4.53 7.88
CA TYR A 179 -7.99 -3.60 6.75
C TYR A 179 -6.73 -2.72 6.75
N ASN A 180 -6.23 -2.30 7.91
CA ASN A 180 -5.00 -1.52 8.01
C ASN A 180 -3.78 -2.32 7.51
N GLU A 181 -3.68 -3.57 7.93
CA GLU A 181 -2.62 -4.50 7.51
C GLU A 181 -2.75 -4.83 6.02
N LEU A 182 -3.98 -4.99 5.52
CA LEU A 182 -4.25 -5.17 4.08
C LEU A 182 -3.79 -3.97 3.26
N PHE A 183 -4.04 -2.74 3.74
CA PHE A 183 -3.53 -1.53 3.11
C PHE A 183 -2.00 -1.53 3.07
N ILE A 184 -1.32 -1.88 4.18
CA ILE A 184 0.15 -1.98 4.24
C ILE A 184 0.66 -2.99 3.20
N LEU A 185 0.00 -4.15 3.07
CA LEU A 185 0.36 -5.15 2.07
C LEU A 185 0.26 -4.58 0.64
N TYR A 186 -0.85 -3.94 0.29
CA TYR A 186 -1.03 -3.35 -1.04
C TYR A 186 -0.03 -2.24 -1.33
N GLU A 187 0.23 -1.35 -0.36
CA GLU A 187 1.24 -0.30 -0.47
C GLU A 187 2.62 -0.90 -0.76
N ARG A 188 3.06 -1.88 0.05
CA ARG A 188 4.40 -2.48 -0.06
C ARG A 188 4.60 -3.28 -1.33
N LYS A 189 3.53 -3.88 -1.87
CA LYS A 189 3.58 -4.63 -3.13
C LYS A 189 3.34 -3.77 -4.37
N GLY A 190 3.16 -2.45 -4.21
CA GLY A 190 2.91 -1.54 -5.34
C GLY A 190 1.54 -1.73 -6.01
N LEU A 191 0.57 -2.31 -5.30
CA LEU A 191 -0.78 -2.58 -5.79
C LEU A 191 -1.66 -1.35 -5.61
N HIS A 192 -1.25 -0.23 -6.20
CA HIS A 192 -1.79 1.11 -5.94
C HIS A 192 -3.30 1.21 -6.13
N ARG A 193 -3.85 0.61 -7.20
CA ARG A 193 -5.30 0.60 -7.44
C ARG A 193 -6.05 -0.14 -6.32
N LYS A 194 -5.58 -1.32 -5.90
CA LYS A 194 -6.20 -2.07 -4.80
C LYS A 194 -6.12 -1.29 -3.47
N ALA A 195 -4.98 -0.64 -3.20
CA ALA A 195 -4.81 0.20 -2.00
C ALA A 195 -5.82 1.36 -1.98
N LEU A 196 -5.96 2.08 -3.09
CA LEU A 196 -6.87 3.21 -3.20
C LEU A 196 -8.35 2.79 -3.17
N THR A 197 -8.70 1.68 -3.83
CA THR A 197 -10.05 1.10 -3.74
C THR A 197 -10.40 0.75 -2.30
N LEU A 198 -9.50 0.08 -1.57
CA LEU A 198 -9.73 -0.26 -0.17
C LEU A 198 -9.94 0.99 0.70
N LEU A 199 -9.10 2.02 0.52
CA LEU A 199 -9.26 3.28 1.26
C LEU A 199 -10.62 3.94 0.99
N MET A 200 -11.06 3.95 -0.28
CA MET A 200 -12.35 4.51 -0.66
C MET A 200 -13.53 3.72 -0.09
N GLU A 201 -13.49 2.38 -0.16
CA GLU A 201 -14.53 1.50 0.39
C GLU A 201 -14.67 1.63 1.91
N GLN A 202 -13.55 1.84 2.61
CA GLN A 202 -13.49 1.95 4.06
C GLN A 202 -13.72 3.38 4.58
N ALA A 203 -13.68 4.40 3.70
CA ALA A 203 -13.70 5.81 4.09
C ALA A 203 -14.93 6.21 4.91
N HIS A 204 -16.09 5.59 4.67
CA HIS A 204 -17.36 5.91 5.33
C HIS A 204 -17.78 4.89 6.39
N ILE A 205 -16.98 3.85 6.63
CA ILE A 205 -17.29 2.81 7.62
C ILE A 205 -16.91 3.30 9.02
N GLU A 206 -17.90 3.34 9.91
CA GLU A 206 -17.67 3.71 11.31
C GLU A 206 -16.76 2.69 12.01
N GLY A 207 -15.78 3.19 12.78
CA GLY A 207 -14.81 2.35 13.47
C GLY A 207 -13.71 1.77 12.58
N SER A 208 -13.75 1.98 11.26
CA SER A 208 -12.66 1.55 10.37
C SER A 208 -11.36 2.32 10.67
N PRO A 209 -10.20 1.65 10.73
CA PRO A 209 -8.92 2.33 10.89
C PRO A 209 -8.54 3.17 9.66
N LEU A 210 -9.21 2.94 8.52
CA LEU A 210 -8.99 3.64 7.24
C LEU A 210 -10.03 4.73 6.96
N ARG A 211 -10.81 5.12 7.97
CA ARG A 211 -11.91 6.08 7.82
C ARG A 211 -11.42 7.45 7.34
N GLY A 212 -12.22 8.08 6.48
CA GLY A 212 -12.00 9.41 5.93
C GLY A 212 -11.07 9.43 4.70
N TYR A 213 -10.80 10.64 4.20
CA TYR A 213 -10.03 10.85 2.98
C TYR A 213 -8.53 11.12 3.21
N ASN A 214 -8.10 11.33 4.46
CA ASN A 214 -6.72 11.75 4.77
C ASN A 214 -5.67 10.77 4.25
N MET A 215 -5.86 9.46 4.50
CA MET A 215 -4.93 8.44 4.01
C MET A 215 -4.91 8.37 2.48
N THR A 216 -6.05 8.58 1.82
CA THR A 216 -6.14 8.66 0.36
C THR A 216 -5.33 9.83 -0.18
N VAL A 217 -5.50 11.02 0.41
CA VAL A 217 -4.74 12.23 0.05
C VAL A 217 -3.24 11.97 0.19
N GLU A 218 -2.79 11.50 1.35
CA GLU A 218 -1.38 11.21 1.61
C GLU A 218 -0.82 10.15 0.65
N TYR A 219 -1.60 9.14 0.30
CA TYR A 219 -1.17 8.09 -0.61
C TYR A 219 -1.04 8.60 -2.04
N LEU A 220 -2.03 9.34 -2.54
CA LEU A 220 -2.01 9.94 -3.87
C LEU A 220 -0.84 10.91 -4.04
N GLN A 221 -0.49 11.65 -2.99
CA GLN A 221 0.65 12.57 -2.99
C GLN A 221 2.03 11.89 -3.15
N LYS A 222 2.12 10.57 -2.94
CA LYS A 222 3.36 9.77 -3.07
C LYS A 222 3.52 9.08 -4.43
N LEU A 223 2.46 8.94 -5.22
CA LEU A 223 2.49 8.09 -6.43
C LEU A 223 3.21 8.75 -7.63
N GLY A 224 3.22 10.07 -7.69
CA GLY A 224 3.90 10.84 -8.73
C GLY A 224 3.38 10.56 -10.16
N ASN A 225 4.12 11.06 -11.15
CA ASN A 225 3.61 11.20 -12.53
C ASN A 225 3.36 9.86 -13.26
N LYS A 226 4.06 8.78 -12.87
CA LYS A 226 3.87 7.42 -13.44
C LYS A 226 2.46 6.87 -13.21
N HIS A 227 1.81 7.33 -12.15
CA HIS A 227 0.49 6.87 -11.73
C HIS A 227 -0.55 7.99 -11.79
N LEU A 228 -0.30 9.04 -12.58
CA LEU A 228 -1.19 10.20 -12.71
C LEU A 228 -2.65 9.79 -13.03
N HIS A 229 -2.84 8.76 -13.85
CA HIS A 229 -4.18 8.23 -14.15
C HIS A 229 -4.94 7.77 -12.89
N LEU A 230 -4.27 7.10 -11.95
CA LEU A 230 -4.87 6.70 -10.66
C LEU A 230 -5.09 7.92 -9.77
N ILE A 231 -4.15 8.87 -9.77
CA ILE A 231 -4.31 10.12 -8.99
C ILE A 231 -5.58 10.85 -9.41
N ILE A 232 -5.76 11.03 -10.72
CA ILE A 232 -6.93 11.67 -11.29
C ILE A 232 -8.22 10.89 -10.95
N GLU A 233 -8.23 9.58 -11.17
CA GLU A 233 -9.39 8.71 -10.91
C GLU A 233 -9.85 8.80 -9.44
N PHE A 234 -8.93 8.69 -8.49
CA PHE A 234 -9.27 8.68 -7.07
C PHE A 234 -9.32 10.07 -6.42
N ALA A 235 -8.80 11.12 -7.05
CA ALA A 235 -8.97 12.48 -6.54
C ALA A 235 -10.42 12.97 -6.69
N ALA A 236 -11.17 12.45 -7.66
CA ALA A 236 -12.53 12.88 -7.96
C ALA A 236 -13.46 12.78 -6.75
N TRP A 237 -13.47 11.64 -6.04
CA TRP A 237 -14.33 11.46 -4.87
C TRP A 237 -13.87 12.33 -3.68
N VAL A 238 -12.56 12.52 -3.51
CA VAL A 238 -12.03 13.38 -2.45
C VAL A 238 -12.42 14.84 -2.70
N LEU A 239 -12.39 15.31 -3.94
CA LEU A 239 -12.84 16.65 -4.33
C LEU A 239 -14.32 16.87 -4.05
N GLN A 240 -15.16 15.85 -4.24
CA GLN A 240 -16.59 15.90 -3.94
C GLN A 240 -16.86 15.94 -2.43
N GLU A 241 -16.10 15.18 -1.64
CA GLU A 241 -16.21 15.16 -0.17
C GLU A 241 -15.65 16.43 0.48
N ASN A 242 -14.47 16.88 0.03
CA ASN A 242 -13.81 18.06 0.55
C ASN A 242 -12.92 18.72 -0.51
N LEU A 243 -13.36 19.88 -1.00
CA LEU A 243 -12.65 20.64 -2.04
C LEU A 243 -11.19 20.94 -1.67
N ASN A 244 -10.94 21.39 -0.43
CA ASN A 244 -9.59 21.79 -0.01
C ASN A 244 -8.64 20.60 0.10
N ALA A 245 -9.12 19.48 0.67
CA ALA A 245 -8.34 18.25 0.76
C ALA A 245 -8.07 17.65 -0.62
N GLY A 246 -9.08 17.61 -1.49
CA GLY A 246 -8.93 17.14 -2.87
C GLY A 246 -7.98 18.02 -3.68
N LEU A 247 -8.05 19.33 -3.53
CA LEU A 247 -7.12 20.26 -4.17
C LEU A 247 -5.69 20.06 -3.67
N SER A 248 -5.50 19.77 -2.38
CA SER A 248 -4.18 19.53 -1.79
C SER A 248 -3.44 18.35 -2.42
N ILE A 249 -4.15 17.41 -3.04
CA ILE A 249 -3.54 16.31 -3.81
C ILE A 249 -2.66 16.87 -4.94
N PHE A 250 -3.04 18.00 -5.54
CA PHE A 250 -2.34 18.60 -6.68
C PHE A 250 -1.48 19.81 -6.32
N THR A 251 -1.59 20.32 -5.09
CA THR A 251 -0.89 21.54 -4.63
C THR A 251 0.04 21.30 -3.45
N CYS A 252 0.22 20.04 -3.01
CA CYS A 252 1.18 19.70 -1.97
C CYS A 252 2.60 20.08 -2.37
N ASP A 253 3.35 20.61 -1.40
CA ASP A 253 4.75 20.99 -1.54
C ASP A 253 5.67 19.76 -1.48
N SER A 254 5.54 18.85 -2.47
CA SER A 254 6.39 17.67 -2.63
C SER A 254 7.00 17.58 -4.03
N ALA A 255 8.10 16.83 -4.16
CA ALA A 255 8.77 16.66 -5.45
C ALA A 255 7.87 15.88 -6.43
N GLU A 256 7.18 14.87 -5.93
CA GLU A 256 6.24 14.03 -6.67
C GLU A 256 5.11 14.88 -7.25
N ILE A 257 4.52 15.75 -6.44
CA ILE A 257 3.37 16.58 -6.84
C ILE A 257 3.79 17.71 -7.78
N ARG A 258 4.92 18.37 -7.51
CA ARG A 258 5.44 19.40 -8.44
C ARG A 258 5.80 18.86 -9.82
N SER A 259 6.11 17.57 -9.90
CA SER A 259 6.46 16.89 -11.15
C SER A 259 5.25 16.46 -11.98
N LEU A 260 4.03 16.55 -11.45
CA LEU A 260 2.83 16.12 -12.15
C LEU A 260 2.62 16.89 -13.46
N ASP A 261 2.02 16.24 -14.46
CA ASP A 261 1.59 16.93 -15.69
C ASP A 261 0.45 17.89 -15.37
N ARG A 262 0.81 19.15 -15.15
CA ARG A 262 -0.10 20.25 -14.80
C ARG A 262 -1.19 20.47 -15.85
N GLY A 263 -0.94 20.12 -17.12
CA GLY A 263 -1.91 20.26 -18.20
C GLY A 263 -3.02 19.21 -18.12
N GLN A 264 -2.64 17.96 -17.84
CA GLN A 264 -3.59 16.88 -17.58
C GLN A 264 -4.40 17.14 -16.31
N VAL A 265 -3.74 17.60 -15.23
CA VAL A 265 -4.43 17.99 -13.98
C VAL A 265 -5.44 19.10 -14.23
N LEU A 266 -5.07 20.15 -14.96
CA LEU A 266 -6.00 21.24 -15.29
C LEU A 266 -7.21 20.73 -16.09
N THR A 267 -6.99 19.84 -17.06
CA THR A 267 -8.05 19.27 -17.89
C THR A 267 -9.02 18.45 -17.04
N PHE A 268 -8.49 17.62 -16.13
CA PHE A 268 -9.29 16.88 -15.16
C PHE A 268 -10.12 17.80 -14.26
N LEU A 269 -9.50 18.79 -13.62
CA LEU A 269 -10.21 19.72 -12.73
C LEU A 269 -11.29 20.50 -13.49
N THR A 270 -11.04 20.87 -14.74
CA THR A 270 -12.02 21.57 -15.58
C THR A 270 -13.25 20.71 -15.87
N HIS A 271 -13.08 19.39 -16.00
CA HIS A 271 -14.18 18.46 -16.27
C HIS A 271 -14.92 18.03 -14.99
N GLU A 272 -14.18 17.67 -13.94
CA GLU A 272 -14.74 17.02 -12.74
C GLU A 272 -15.09 18.00 -11.62
N CYS A 273 -14.35 19.10 -11.47
CA CYS A 273 -14.55 20.03 -10.36
C CYS A 273 -14.10 21.46 -10.73
N THR A 274 -14.96 22.18 -11.46
CA THR A 274 -14.69 23.55 -11.93
C THR A 274 -14.35 24.53 -10.79
N ALA A 275 -14.90 24.30 -9.58
CA ALA A 275 -14.61 25.09 -8.39
C ALA A 275 -13.13 25.01 -7.95
N ALA A 276 -12.43 23.91 -8.24
CA ALA A 276 -11.02 23.72 -7.91
C ALA A 276 -10.05 24.37 -8.93
N VAL A 277 -10.54 24.74 -10.12
CA VAL A 277 -9.69 25.22 -11.22
C VAL A 277 -9.00 26.53 -10.89
N VAL A 278 -9.74 27.54 -10.43
CA VAL A 278 -9.16 28.83 -10.05
C VAL A 278 -8.16 28.68 -8.89
N PRO A 279 -8.51 28.04 -7.76
CA PRO A 279 -7.55 27.79 -6.68
C PRO A 279 -6.28 27.06 -7.12
N TYR A 280 -6.40 26.06 -7.99
CA TYR A 280 -5.25 25.34 -8.54
C TYR A 280 -4.36 26.24 -9.40
N LEU A 281 -4.96 26.99 -10.34
CA LEU A 281 -4.24 27.92 -11.21
C LEU A 281 -3.55 29.04 -10.43
N GLU A 282 -4.25 29.62 -9.44
CA GLU A 282 -3.68 30.60 -8.51
C GLU A 282 -2.47 30.02 -7.79
N HIS A 283 -2.57 28.79 -7.28
CA HIS A 283 -1.46 28.14 -6.58
C HIS A 283 -0.25 27.93 -7.49
N ILE A 284 -0.42 27.32 -8.67
CA ILE A 284 0.74 27.05 -9.55
C ILE A 284 1.38 28.35 -10.06
N ILE A 285 0.61 29.39 -10.34
CA ILE A 285 1.13 30.66 -10.87
C ILE A 285 1.78 31.47 -9.74
N TYR A 286 1.07 31.70 -8.63
CA TYR A 286 1.55 32.63 -7.60
C TYR A 286 2.47 31.99 -6.56
N ASN A 287 2.31 30.70 -6.28
CA ASN A 287 3.12 30.01 -5.28
C ASN A 287 4.28 29.24 -5.92
N TRP A 288 4.07 28.66 -7.11
CA TRP A 288 5.12 27.89 -7.80
C TRP A 288 5.78 28.65 -8.96
N ASN A 289 5.37 29.89 -9.24
CA ASN A 289 5.92 30.71 -10.33
C ASN A 289 5.91 29.96 -11.67
N GLU A 290 4.80 29.26 -11.96
CA GLU A 290 4.57 28.72 -13.29
C GLU A 290 4.39 29.88 -14.27
N ASP A 291 5.15 29.87 -15.36
CA ASP A 291 5.20 30.94 -16.37
C ASP A 291 4.58 30.52 -17.71
N ALA A 292 4.15 29.26 -17.86
CA ALA A 292 3.66 28.79 -19.15
C ALA A 292 2.35 29.51 -19.56
N PRO A 293 2.30 30.16 -20.75
CA PRO A 293 1.19 31.01 -21.17
C PRO A 293 -0.19 30.37 -21.07
N LYS A 294 -0.30 29.07 -21.36
CA LYS A 294 -1.55 28.32 -21.31
C LYS A 294 -2.24 28.38 -19.95
N PHE A 295 -1.50 28.41 -18.84
CA PHE A 295 -2.07 28.45 -17.49
C PHE A 295 -2.55 29.85 -17.12
N HIS A 296 -1.78 30.88 -17.50
CA HIS A 296 -2.18 32.27 -17.29
C HIS A 296 -3.39 32.63 -18.15
N GLU A 297 -3.41 32.19 -19.42
CA GLU A 297 -4.58 32.33 -20.28
C GLU A 297 -5.80 31.66 -19.65
N ALA A 298 -5.68 30.41 -19.20
CA ALA A 298 -6.79 29.71 -18.51
C ALA A 298 -7.27 30.49 -17.28
N LEU A 299 -6.36 30.97 -16.42
CA LEU A 299 -6.74 31.72 -15.20
C LEU A 299 -7.50 33.00 -15.55
N GLY A 300 -7.00 33.76 -16.53
CA GLY A 300 -7.67 34.96 -17.02
C GLY A 300 -9.07 34.66 -17.56
N GLN A 301 -9.23 33.60 -18.35
CA GLN A 301 -10.53 33.19 -18.90
C GLN A 301 -11.52 32.81 -17.78
N HIS A 302 -11.06 32.06 -16.77
CA HIS A 302 -11.89 31.67 -15.64
C HIS A 302 -12.28 32.86 -14.76
N TYR A 303 -11.36 33.79 -14.48
CA TYR A 303 -11.69 35.03 -13.78
C TYR A 303 -12.74 35.86 -14.53
N ILE A 304 -12.56 36.09 -15.84
CA ILE A 304 -13.51 36.85 -16.65
C ILE A 304 -14.88 36.18 -16.62
N SER A 305 -14.93 34.86 -16.82
CA SER A 305 -16.18 34.10 -16.84
C SER A 305 -16.91 34.17 -15.49
N LYS A 306 -16.16 34.03 -14.38
CA LYS A 306 -16.72 34.13 -13.03
C LYS A 306 -17.21 35.54 -12.70
N VAL A 307 -16.44 36.58 -13.04
CA VAL A 307 -16.85 37.99 -12.87
C VAL A 307 -18.13 38.27 -13.66
N LYS A 308 -18.22 37.84 -14.94
CA LYS A 308 -19.43 38.05 -15.75
C LYS A 308 -20.66 37.31 -15.22
N GLN A 309 -20.48 36.13 -14.66
CA GLN A 309 -21.57 35.41 -14.01
C GLN A 309 -22.04 36.18 -12.78
N LEU A 310 -21.13 36.48 -11.85
CA LEU A 310 -21.44 37.20 -10.61
C LEU A 310 -22.01 38.60 -10.88
N GLN A 311 -21.54 39.29 -11.93
CA GLN A 311 -22.05 40.61 -12.31
C GLN A 311 -23.48 40.53 -12.85
N ARG A 312 -23.82 39.49 -13.63
CA ARG A 312 -25.20 39.27 -14.08
C ARG A 312 -26.12 38.98 -12.90
N ASP A 313 -25.67 38.13 -11.98
CA ASP A 313 -26.43 37.78 -10.77
C ASP A 313 -26.63 39.03 -9.90
N TYR A 314 -25.58 39.83 -9.68
CA TYR A 314 -25.63 41.11 -8.96
C TYR A 314 -26.63 42.11 -9.59
N ILE A 315 -26.56 42.32 -10.91
CA ILE A 315 -27.49 43.21 -11.63
C ILE A 315 -28.93 42.71 -11.54
N SER A 316 -29.17 41.41 -11.51
CA SER A 316 -30.53 40.86 -11.41
C SER A 316 -31.20 41.08 -10.05
N ILE A 317 -30.39 41.31 -9.00
CA ILE A 317 -30.84 41.46 -7.61
C ILE A 317 -30.97 42.95 -7.23
N LEU A 318 -30.24 43.83 -7.91
CA LEU A 318 -30.28 45.28 -7.72
C LEU A 318 -31.72 45.83 -7.90
N GLY A 319 -32.17 46.64 -6.93
CA GLY A 319 -33.44 47.36 -7.04
C GLY A 319 -33.43 48.43 -8.12
N GLU A 320 -34.60 48.83 -8.63
CA GLU A 320 -34.72 49.82 -9.72
C GLU A 320 -34.04 51.17 -9.43
N ASP A 321 -33.85 51.52 -8.14
CA ASP A 321 -33.24 52.77 -7.68
C ASP A 321 -31.79 52.62 -7.19
N GLU A 322 -31.20 51.41 -7.24
CA GLU A 322 -29.83 51.17 -6.78
C GLU A 322 -28.82 51.28 -7.94
N HIS A 323 -27.69 51.94 -7.68
CA HIS A 323 -26.62 52.09 -8.66
C HIS A 323 -25.60 50.95 -8.55
N VAL A 324 -25.10 50.50 -9.69
CA VAL A 324 -24.01 49.52 -9.79
C VAL A 324 -22.77 50.09 -9.11
N ALA A 325 -22.26 49.41 -8.08
CA ALA A 325 -21.03 49.81 -7.40
C ALA A 325 -19.82 49.81 -8.36
N PRO A 326 -18.81 50.66 -8.11
CA PRO A 326 -17.60 50.69 -8.92
C PRO A 326 -16.89 49.34 -8.99
N ALA A 327 -16.10 49.16 -10.06
CA ALA A 327 -15.35 47.94 -10.31
C ALA A 327 -14.39 47.59 -9.16
N GLY A 328 -14.63 46.47 -8.48
CA GLY A 328 -13.83 46.01 -7.35
C GLY A 328 -14.32 46.51 -5.99
N GLU A 329 -15.34 47.36 -5.94
CA GLU A 329 -15.99 47.83 -4.71
C GLU A 329 -17.33 47.12 -4.45
N GLU A 330 -17.72 46.16 -5.29
CA GLU A 330 -18.91 45.34 -5.07
C GLU A 330 -18.73 44.42 -3.86
N GLU A 331 -19.76 44.27 -3.04
CA GLU A 331 -19.70 43.38 -1.88
C GLU A 331 -19.64 41.90 -2.28
N GLY A 332 -18.97 41.09 -1.44
CA GLY A 332 -18.90 39.63 -1.59
C GLY A 332 -17.96 39.16 -2.71
N GLU A 333 -18.27 37.98 -3.28
CA GLU A 333 -17.39 37.32 -4.27
C GLU A 333 -17.14 38.18 -5.52
N LEU A 334 -18.07 39.06 -5.91
CA LEU A 334 -17.93 39.87 -7.13
C LEU A 334 -16.74 40.83 -7.04
N GLY A 335 -16.67 41.63 -5.96
CA GLY A 335 -15.57 42.56 -5.74
C GLY A 335 -14.23 41.83 -5.59
N GLU A 336 -14.21 40.71 -4.86
CA GLU A 336 -13.02 39.87 -4.72
C GLU A 336 -12.47 39.39 -6.07
N TYR A 337 -13.32 38.81 -6.92
CA TYR A 337 -12.92 38.31 -8.23
C TYR A 337 -12.56 39.44 -9.20
N ARG A 338 -13.20 40.62 -9.11
CA ARG A 338 -12.80 41.80 -9.90
C ARG A 338 -11.43 42.31 -9.49
N CYS A 339 -11.14 42.39 -8.19
CA CYS A 339 -9.83 42.76 -7.67
C CYS A 339 -8.75 41.76 -8.09
N LYS A 340 -9.04 40.45 -8.01
CA LYS A 340 -8.15 39.38 -8.50
C LYS A 340 -7.87 39.52 -9.99
N LEU A 341 -8.90 39.74 -10.82
CA LEU A 341 -8.76 39.93 -12.26
C LEU A 341 -7.92 41.18 -12.58
N GLN A 342 -8.20 42.31 -11.92
CA GLN A 342 -7.44 43.55 -12.12
C GLN A 342 -5.96 43.35 -11.75
N ARG A 343 -5.68 42.73 -10.61
CA ARG A 343 -4.32 42.40 -10.19
C ARG A 343 -3.64 41.50 -11.22
N PHE A 344 -4.31 40.42 -11.65
CA PHE A 344 -3.77 39.50 -12.65
C PHE A 344 -3.41 40.23 -13.95
N LEU A 345 -4.29 41.08 -14.48
CA LEU A 345 -4.04 41.84 -15.71
C LEU A 345 -2.89 42.85 -15.58
N GLN A 346 -2.58 43.30 -14.36
CA GLN A 346 -1.47 44.21 -14.09
C GLN A 346 -0.13 43.48 -13.88
N THR A 347 -0.16 42.30 -13.24
CA THR A 347 1.06 41.62 -12.80
C THR A 347 1.53 40.50 -13.72
N SER A 348 0.59 39.84 -14.42
CA SER A 348 0.88 38.69 -15.25
C SER A 348 1.38 39.13 -16.63
N THR A 349 2.54 38.63 -17.07
CA THR A 349 3.11 38.95 -18.39
C THR A 349 3.05 37.79 -19.39
N ALA A 350 2.61 36.61 -18.93
CA ALA A 350 2.63 35.38 -19.72
C ALA A 350 1.34 35.11 -20.51
N TYR A 351 0.24 35.85 -20.31
CA TYR A 351 -0.99 35.66 -21.09
C TYR A 351 -1.00 36.48 -22.39
N SER A 352 -1.76 36.05 -23.39
CA SER A 352 -2.03 36.84 -24.60
C SER A 352 -3.11 37.91 -24.34
N PRO A 353 -2.78 39.21 -24.39
CA PRO A 353 -3.75 40.28 -24.12
C PRO A 353 -4.89 40.31 -25.13
N GLU A 354 -4.59 40.01 -26.40
CA GLU A 354 -5.57 39.99 -27.49
C GLU A 354 -6.69 38.95 -27.21
N LYS A 355 -6.31 37.75 -26.75
CA LYS A 355 -7.28 36.70 -26.43
C LYS A 355 -8.20 37.08 -25.28
N LEU A 356 -7.66 37.66 -24.20
CA LEU A 356 -8.47 38.08 -23.05
C LEU A 356 -9.33 39.31 -23.37
N LEU A 357 -8.83 40.25 -24.19
CA LEU A 357 -9.59 41.42 -24.62
C LEU A 357 -10.83 41.05 -25.41
N VAL A 358 -10.76 40.04 -26.28
CA VAL A 358 -11.96 39.53 -26.99
C VAL A 358 -13.00 39.04 -26.00
N GLN A 359 -12.59 38.37 -24.93
CA GLN A 359 -13.51 37.88 -23.90
C GLN A 359 -14.08 38.99 -23.01
N LEU A 360 -13.37 40.10 -22.81
CA LEU A 360 -13.87 41.23 -22.01
C LEU A 360 -14.88 42.12 -22.75
N ARG A 361 -14.91 42.07 -24.09
CA ARG A 361 -15.79 42.89 -24.94
C ARG A 361 -17.21 42.33 -25.08
N HIS A 362 -17.33 41.02 -25.00
CA HIS A 362 -18.60 40.30 -24.86
C HIS A 362 -18.82 39.99 -23.38
#